data_AF-A0A7M7PKY2-F1
#
_entry.id   AF-A0A7M7PKY2-F1
#
_cell.length_a   1.000
_cell.length_b   1.000
_cell.length_c   1.000
_cell.angle_alpha   90.00
_cell.angle_beta   90.00
_cell.angle_gamma   90.00
#
_symmetry.space_group_name_H-M   'P 1'
#
loop_
_entity.id
_entity.type
_entity.pdbx_description
1 polymer ?
#
loop_
_entity_poly.entity_id
_entity_poly.type
_entity_poly.pdbx_seq_one_letter_code
_entity_poly.pdbx_strand_id
1 'polypeptide(L)'
;MLGFDGALAAPGSAAFGQGSGDILLDGISCEITHDNLADCYHRGIGVSNCEHEEDSGAICFRGDPFKVRLTDGANDSEGRVEVMYNGSWGTVCDNGWDLNDARVVCRMLGFDGALAATVSARFGQDNGNILLVDVQCYGTEKNIADCYHRGIGVHNCSHARDSGAICFSGGMTLSYSTLELFM
;
A
#
# COMPACT_ATOMS: atom_id res chain seq x y z
N MET A 1 -11.37 0.76 12.20
CA MET A 1 -12.24 1.96 12.21
C MET A 1 -11.71 3.19 11.44
N LEU A 2 -10.39 3.37 11.20
CA LEU A 2 -9.88 4.54 10.44
C LEU A 2 -9.06 4.17 9.19
N GLY A 3 -9.09 2.90 8.79
CA GLY A 3 -8.34 2.41 7.63
C GLY A 3 -6.82 2.41 7.82
N PHE A 4 -6.34 2.39 9.07
CA PHE A 4 -4.93 2.19 9.42
C PHE A 4 -4.75 0.77 9.98
N ASP A 5 -3.55 0.23 9.83
CA ASP A 5 -3.21 -1.15 10.24
C ASP A 5 -2.81 -1.24 11.72
N GLY A 6 -2.57 -0.09 12.37
CA GLY A 6 -2.37 -0.01 13.81
C GLY A 6 -1.99 1.38 14.30
N ALA A 7 -1.53 1.45 15.55
CA ALA A 7 -0.99 2.65 16.17
C ALA A 7 0.46 2.44 16.59
N LEU A 8 1.33 3.38 16.24
CA LEU A 8 2.73 3.45 16.66
C LEU A 8 2.87 4.06 18.06
N ALA A 9 2.00 5.01 18.39
CA ALA A 9 2.04 5.71 19.67
C ALA A 9 0.66 6.28 20.04
N ALA A 10 0.45 6.46 21.34
CA ALA A 10 -0.71 7.14 21.93
C ALA A 10 -0.22 8.32 22.79
N PRO A 11 0.22 9.44 22.18
CA PRO A 11 0.68 10.60 22.94
C PRO A 11 -0.50 11.24 23.71
N GLY A 12 -0.26 11.62 24.96
CA GLY A 12 -1.20 12.40 25.77
C GLY A 12 -0.84 13.88 25.80
N SER A 13 -1.43 14.58 26.78
CA SER A 13 -1.06 15.96 27.12
C SER A 13 -1.20 16.95 25.96
N ALA A 14 -2.27 16.82 25.17
CA ALA A 14 -2.58 17.69 24.04
C ALA A 14 -1.40 17.84 23.05
N ALA A 15 -0.67 16.74 22.79
CA ALA A 15 0.53 16.76 21.94
C ALA A 15 0.29 17.33 20.52
N PHE A 16 -0.95 17.27 20.04
CA PHE A 16 -1.37 17.81 18.73
C PHE A 16 -2.20 19.10 18.83
N GLY A 17 -2.20 19.73 20.01
CA GLY A 17 -3.05 20.87 20.34
C GLY A 17 -4.24 20.46 21.21
N GLN A 18 -4.73 21.44 21.97
CA GLN A 18 -5.91 21.28 22.81
C GLN A 18 -7.18 21.31 21.96
N GLY A 19 -8.11 20.43 22.29
CA GLY A 19 -9.47 20.46 21.78
C GLY A 19 -10.30 21.59 22.39
N SER A 20 -11.59 21.55 22.12
CA SER A 20 -12.56 22.47 22.67
C SER A 20 -13.92 21.80 22.81
N GLY A 21 -14.71 22.19 23.80
CA GLY A 21 -16.04 21.63 24.04
C GLY A 21 -16.02 20.50 25.06
N ASP A 22 -16.87 19.50 24.87
CA ASP A 22 -17.03 18.40 25.83
C ASP A 22 -15.95 17.33 25.66
N ILE A 23 -15.37 16.89 26.77
CA ILE A 23 -14.49 15.71 26.82
C ILE A 23 -15.37 14.48 27.04
N LEU A 24 -15.48 13.64 26.01
CA LEU A 24 -16.48 12.56 25.99
C LEU A 24 -16.03 11.28 26.68
N LEU A 25 -14.74 10.96 26.68
CA LEU A 25 -14.22 9.68 27.15
C LEU A 25 -13.00 9.90 28.04
N ASP A 26 -12.95 9.15 29.14
CA ASP A 26 -11.87 9.14 30.12
C ASP A 26 -11.70 7.70 30.68
N GLY A 27 -10.46 7.36 31.03
CA GLY A 27 -10.09 6.06 31.56
C GLY A 27 -10.27 4.92 30.56
N ILE A 28 -10.01 5.19 29.28
CA ILE A 28 -10.23 4.24 28.20
C ILE A 28 -9.27 3.05 28.34
N SER A 29 -9.79 1.83 28.30
CA SER A 29 -9.03 0.59 28.26
C SER A 29 -9.67 -0.38 27.27
N CYS A 30 -8.94 -0.73 26.21
CA CYS A 30 -9.44 -1.58 25.13
C CYS A 30 -8.79 -2.95 25.17
N GLU A 31 -9.58 -3.99 24.88
CA GLU A 31 -9.04 -5.28 24.46
C GLU A 31 -8.84 -5.32 22.94
N ILE A 32 -7.97 -6.21 22.46
CA ILE A 32 -7.62 -6.37 21.03
C ILE A 32 -8.83 -6.62 20.13
N THR A 33 -9.93 -7.14 20.66
CA THR A 33 -11.14 -7.50 19.90
C THR A 33 -12.07 -6.32 19.62
N HIS A 34 -11.87 -5.17 20.26
CA HIS A 34 -12.76 -4.02 20.07
C HIS A 34 -12.29 -3.18 18.89
N ASP A 35 -13.17 -3.03 17.89
CA ASP A 35 -12.90 -2.23 16.70
C ASP A 35 -13.25 -0.74 16.87
N ASN A 36 -14.07 -0.39 17.87
CA ASN A 36 -14.47 1.00 18.14
C ASN A 36 -14.14 1.42 19.57
N LEU A 37 -13.72 2.68 19.72
CA LEU A 37 -13.36 3.26 21.03
C LEU A 37 -14.54 3.30 22.02
N ALA A 38 -15.77 3.43 21.50
CA ALA A 38 -17.00 3.43 22.29
C ALA A 38 -17.36 2.03 22.84
N ASP A 39 -16.78 0.97 22.30
CA ASP A 39 -16.99 -0.40 22.78
C ASP A 39 -15.98 -0.79 23.86
N CYS A 40 -14.92 0.02 24.04
CA CYS A 40 -13.92 -0.19 25.09
C CYS A 40 -14.45 0.20 26.47
N TYR A 41 -13.81 -0.33 27.52
CA TYR A 41 -14.07 0.16 28.87
C TYR A 41 -13.73 1.66 28.96
N HIS A 42 -14.62 2.43 29.57
CA HIS A 42 -14.45 3.84 29.89
C HIS A 42 -15.31 4.21 31.10
N ARG A 43 -15.06 5.35 31.75
CA ARG A 43 -15.80 5.77 32.96
C ARG A 43 -17.26 6.16 32.72
N GLY A 44 -17.63 6.41 31.47
CA GLY A 44 -18.98 6.80 31.03
C GLY A 44 -18.89 7.95 30.03
N ILE A 45 -19.79 8.00 29.05
CA ILE A 45 -19.78 9.08 28.05
C ILE A 45 -20.12 10.41 28.73
N GLY A 46 -19.25 11.41 28.55
CA GLY A 46 -19.36 12.73 29.17
C GLY A 46 -19.01 12.74 30.66
N VAL A 47 -18.47 11.65 31.20
CA VAL A 47 -17.97 11.56 32.58
C VAL A 47 -16.45 11.56 32.53
N SER A 48 -15.85 12.71 32.80
CA SER A 48 -14.42 12.92 32.77
C SER A 48 -13.99 13.89 33.88
N ASN A 49 -12.80 13.67 34.43
CA ASN A 49 -12.13 14.64 35.29
C ASN A 49 -10.89 15.27 34.61
N CYS A 50 -10.74 15.06 33.30
CA CYS A 50 -9.65 15.62 32.51
C CYS A 50 -9.94 17.05 32.07
N GLU A 51 -8.87 17.78 31.75
CA GLU A 51 -8.92 19.05 31.04
C GLU A 51 -8.40 18.90 29.60
N HIS A 52 -8.63 19.88 28.72
CA HIS A 52 -8.14 19.79 27.33
C HIS A 52 -6.62 19.78 27.22
N GLU A 53 -5.90 20.20 28.28
CA GLU A 53 -4.45 19.99 28.40
C GLU A 53 -4.05 18.52 28.39
N GLU A 54 -4.98 17.60 28.63
CA GLU A 54 -4.77 16.16 28.72
C GLU A 54 -5.30 15.40 27.49
N ASP A 55 -5.78 16.11 26.45
CA ASP A 55 -6.34 15.48 25.26
C ASP A 55 -5.36 14.46 24.65
N SER A 56 -5.88 13.27 24.36
CA SER A 56 -5.11 12.14 23.83
C SER A 56 -5.06 12.17 22.31
N GLY A 57 -3.94 11.74 21.74
CA GLY A 57 -3.73 11.57 20.32
C GLY A 57 -3.37 10.13 19.98
N ALA A 58 -3.41 9.82 18.69
CA ALA A 58 -2.92 8.57 18.14
C ALA A 58 -2.02 8.84 16.94
N ILE A 59 -0.86 8.21 16.90
CA ILE A 59 -0.01 8.15 15.71
C ILE A 59 -0.28 6.81 15.06
N CYS A 60 -1.12 6.78 14.03
CA CYS A 60 -1.46 5.56 13.32
C CYS A 60 -0.40 5.22 12.26
N PHE A 61 -0.25 3.94 11.97
CA PHE A 61 0.44 3.50 10.76
C PHE A 61 -0.52 2.66 9.92
N ARG A 62 -0.41 2.84 8.60
CA ARG A 62 -0.72 1.77 7.67
C ARG A 62 0.61 1.07 7.43
N GLY A 63 0.61 -0.26 7.35
CA GLY A 63 1.77 -1.17 7.41
C GLY A 63 2.98 -0.65 6.66
N ASP A 64 4.17 -1.17 7.00
CA ASP A 64 5.36 -0.85 6.21
C ASP A 64 5.02 -1.02 4.73
N PRO A 65 5.17 0.04 3.92
CA PRO A 65 4.80 -0.01 2.51
C PRO A 65 5.47 -1.23 1.90
N PHE A 66 4.70 -2.10 1.20
CA PHE A 66 5.33 -3.18 0.46
C PHE A 66 6.44 -2.56 -0.38
N LYS A 67 7.65 -3.11 -0.24
CA LYS A 67 8.70 -2.83 -1.22
C LYS A 67 8.37 -3.66 -2.45
N VAL A 68 8.56 -3.08 -3.61
CA VAL A 68 8.36 -3.74 -4.90
C VAL A 68 9.69 -3.82 -5.63
N ARG A 69 9.84 -4.83 -6.47
CA ARG A 69 10.89 -4.91 -7.49
C ARG A 69 10.37 -5.60 -8.74
N LEU A 70 11.01 -5.31 -9.87
CA LEU A 70 10.85 -6.05 -11.11
C LEU A 70 12.05 -6.98 -11.28
N THR A 71 11.79 -8.25 -11.59
CA THR A 71 12.81 -9.29 -11.78
C THR A 71 12.68 -9.93 -13.15
N ASP A 72 13.80 -10.44 -13.68
CA ASP A 72 13.87 -11.22 -14.92
C ASP A 72 13.32 -10.52 -16.19
N GLY A 73 13.24 -9.18 -16.17
CA GLY A 73 13.06 -8.36 -17.36
C GLY A 73 14.38 -8.07 -18.08
N ALA A 74 14.30 -7.52 -19.31
CA ALA A 74 15.51 -7.17 -20.06
C ALA A 74 16.19 -5.89 -19.54
N ASN A 75 15.48 -5.08 -18.74
CA ASN A 75 15.94 -3.83 -18.14
C ASN A 75 15.09 -3.49 -16.90
N ASP A 76 15.45 -2.43 -16.18
CA ASP A 76 14.83 -2.04 -14.90
C ASP A 76 13.37 -1.58 -15.01
N SER A 77 12.86 -1.35 -16.23
CA SER A 77 11.47 -0.90 -16.45
C SER A 77 10.50 -2.04 -16.73
N GLU A 78 10.95 -3.30 -16.75
CA GLU A 78 10.05 -4.43 -16.97
C GLU A 78 10.47 -5.64 -16.15
N GLY A 79 9.52 -6.53 -15.86
CA GLY A 79 9.80 -7.78 -15.17
C GLY A 79 8.61 -8.38 -14.43
N ARG A 80 8.83 -9.52 -13.80
CA ARG A 80 7.92 -10.14 -12.84
C ARG A 80 7.82 -9.24 -11.61
N VAL A 81 6.61 -9.07 -11.09
CA VAL A 81 6.35 -8.24 -9.91
C VAL A 81 6.55 -9.08 -8.66
N GLU A 82 7.45 -8.62 -7.80
CA GLU A 82 7.68 -9.19 -6.47
C GLU A 82 7.48 -8.13 -5.39
N VAL A 83 6.85 -8.52 -4.28
CA VAL A 83 6.60 -7.69 -3.10
C VAL A 83 7.32 -8.25 -1.88
N MET A 84 7.83 -7.37 -1.01
CA MET A 84 8.50 -7.76 0.24
C MET A 84 7.53 -7.71 1.41
N TYR A 85 7.32 -8.84 2.09
CA TYR A 85 6.56 -8.92 3.33
C TYR A 85 7.34 -9.70 4.39
N ASN A 86 7.40 -9.15 5.61
CA ASN A 86 8.05 -9.78 6.77
C ASN A 86 9.48 -10.31 6.46
N GLY A 87 10.27 -9.51 5.74
CA GLY A 87 11.67 -9.85 5.40
C GLY A 87 11.84 -10.86 4.25
N SER A 88 10.76 -11.31 3.61
CA SER A 88 10.81 -12.23 2.46
C SER A 88 10.12 -11.66 1.23
N TRP A 89 10.72 -11.90 0.05
CA TRP A 89 10.10 -11.59 -1.23
C TRP A 89 9.10 -12.68 -1.64
N GLY A 90 8.06 -12.28 -2.36
CA GLY A 90 7.15 -13.21 -3.02
C GLY A 90 6.40 -12.55 -4.16
N THR A 91 5.77 -13.37 -4.99
CA THR A 91 5.15 -12.94 -6.26
C THR A 91 3.70 -12.50 -6.06
N VAL A 92 3.16 -11.86 -7.10
CA VAL A 92 1.75 -11.48 -7.21
C VAL A 92 1.08 -12.30 -8.31
N CYS A 93 -0.05 -12.94 -8.02
CA CYS A 93 -0.80 -13.74 -8.99
C CYS A 93 -1.58 -12.87 -9.99
N ASP A 94 -1.69 -13.32 -11.24
CA ASP A 94 -2.34 -12.61 -12.35
C ASP A 94 -3.89 -12.59 -12.32
N ASN A 95 -4.51 -13.20 -11.31
CA ASN A 95 -5.96 -13.09 -11.11
C ASN A 95 -6.35 -11.63 -10.88
N GLY A 96 -7.17 -11.07 -11.76
CA GLY A 96 -7.61 -9.68 -11.66
C GLY A 96 -6.53 -8.65 -11.99
N TRP A 97 -5.30 -9.09 -12.30
CA TRP A 97 -4.16 -8.22 -12.57
C TRP A 97 -4.37 -7.41 -13.84
N ASP A 98 -4.45 -6.09 -13.69
CA ASP A 98 -4.72 -5.15 -14.77
C ASP A 98 -3.73 -3.97 -14.83
N LEU A 99 -3.99 -3.06 -15.78
CA LEU A 99 -3.11 -1.91 -16.02
C LEU A 99 -3.07 -0.94 -14.83
N ASN A 100 -4.13 -0.84 -14.02
CA ASN A 100 -4.14 0.01 -12.84
C ASN A 100 -3.24 -0.58 -11.76
N ASP A 101 -3.23 -1.89 -11.59
CA ASP A 101 -2.32 -2.56 -10.64
C ASP A 101 -0.86 -2.35 -11.04
N ALA A 102 -0.55 -2.60 -12.31
CA ALA A 102 0.78 -2.34 -12.86
C ALA A 102 1.17 -0.86 -12.73
N ARG A 103 0.23 0.07 -12.90
CA ARG A 103 0.49 1.51 -12.73
C ARG A 103 0.90 1.85 -11.30
N VAL A 104 0.27 1.26 -10.29
CA VAL A 104 0.67 1.47 -8.88
C VAL A 104 2.09 0.96 -8.66
N VAL A 105 2.42 -0.25 -9.12
CA VAL A 105 3.77 -0.81 -9.01
C VAL A 105 4.82 0.06 -9.70
N CYS A 106 4.56 0.49 -10.94
CA CYS A 106 5.49 1.35 -11.67
C CYS A 106 5.72 2.68 -10.95
N ARG A 107 4.67 3.30 -10.40
CA ARG A 107 4.80 4.55 -9.62
C ARG A 107 5.56 4.34 -8.32
N MET A 108 5.38 3.21 -7.64
CA MET A 108 6.16 2.84 -6.45
C MET A 108 7.67 2.73 -6.75
N LEU A 109 8.01 2.32 -7.98
CA LEU A 109 9.38 2.21 -8.46
C LEU A 109 9.95 3.52 -9.03
N GLY A 110 9.15 4.60 -9.04
CA GLY A 110 9.58 5.91 -9.54
C GLY A 110 9.40 6.13 -11.04
N PHE A 111 8.68 5.24 -11.74
CA PHE A 111 8.23 5.46 -13.11
C PHE A 111 6.96 6.31 -13.15
N ASP A 112 6.68 6.94 -14.28
CA ASP A 112 5.48 7.79 -14.45
C ASP A 112 4.20 6.95 -14.61
N GLY A 113 4.34 5.72 -15.10
CA GLY A 113 3.23 4.78 -15.18
C GLY A 113 3.61 3.44 -15.80
N ALA A 114 2.58 2.67 -16.14
CA ALA A 114 2.69 1.37 -16.81
C ALA A 114 2.25 1.45 -18.27
N LEU A 115 3.02 0.81 -19.15
CA LEU A 115 2.65 0.51 -20.53
C LEU A 115 1.83 -0.78 -20.61
N ALA A 116 2.13 -1.76 -19.75
CA ALA A 116 1.43 -3.04 -19.75
C ALA A 116 1.43 -3.71 -18.37
N ALA A 117 0.34 -4.43 -18.11
CA ALA A 117 0.24 -5.47 -17.10
C ALA A 117 0.41 -6.82 -17.80
N THR A 118 1.41 -7.60 -17.41
CA THR A 118 1.70 -8.89 -18.03
C THR A 118 1.25 -10.03 -17.13
N VAL A 119 0.73 -11.09 -17.74
CA VAL A 119 0.14 -12.24 -17.04
C VAL A 119 0.86 -13.52 -17.45
N SER A 120 0.52 -14.65 -16.82
CA SER A 120 0.98 -15.99 -17.18
C SER A 120 2.50 -16.14 -17.19
N ALA A 121 3.17 -15.60 -16.17
CA ALA A 121 4.61 -15.73 -15.96
C ALA A 121 5.46 -15.33 -17.19
N ARG A 122 5.08 -14.24 -17.88
CA ARG A 122 5.80 -13.74 -19.07
C ARG A 122 7.30 -13.55 -18.85
N PHE A 123 7.69 -13.11 -17.65
CA PHE A 123 9.08 -12.90 -17.25
C PHE A 123 9.65 -14.08 -16.45
N GLY A 124 9.08 -15.27 -16.64
CA GLY A 124 9.41 -16.45 -15.87
C GLY A 124 8.64 -16.53 -14.55
N GLN A 125 8.68 -17.73 -13.98
CA GLN A 125 8.00 -18.08 -12.74
C GLN A 125 9.00 -18.09 -11.57
N ASP A 126 8.52 -17.83 -10.36
CA ASP A 126 9.28 -18.11 -9.15
C ASP A 126 8.94 -19.51 -8.58
N ASN A 127 9.65 -19.92 -7.52
CA ASN A 127 9.33 -21.08 -6.69
C ASN A 127 9.11 -20.70 -5.22
N GLY A 128 9.12 -19.40 -4.90
CA GLY A 128 8.97 -18.86 -3.56
C GLY A 128 7.52 -18.77 -3.09
N ASN A 129 7.22 -17.75 -2.28
CA ASN A 129 5.86 -17.50 -1.81
C ASN A 129 5.08 -16.69 -2.86
N ILE A 130 3.78 -16.96 -3.00
CA ILE A 130 2.86 -16.05 -3.67
C ILE A 130 2.17 -15.24 -2.57
N LEU A 131 2.39 -13.94 -2.53
CA LEU A 131 1.95 -13.09 -1.43
C LEU A 131 0.60 -12.44 -1.68
N LEU A 132 0.30 -12.04 -2.93
CA LEU A 132 -0.93 -11.35 -3.28
C LEU A 132 -1.68 -12.04 -4.42
N VAL A 133 -3.01 -11.97 -4.36
CA VAL A 133 -3.94 -12.48 -5.37
C VAL A 133 -5.20 -11.61 -5.39
N ASP A 134 -5.85 -11.51 -6.56
CA ASP A 134 -7.01 -10.64 -6.79
C ASP A 134 -6.71 -9.19 -6.40
N VAL A 135 -5.53 -8.70 -6.82
CA VAL A 135 -5.20 -7.29 -6.64
C VAL A 135 -6.15 -6.47 -7.50
N GLN A 136 -6.76 -5.45 -6.90
CA GLN A 136 -7.65 -4.51 -7.58
C GLN A 136 -7.37 -3.10 -7.11
N CYS A 137 -6.52 -2.40 -7.86
CA CYS A 137 -6.19 -1.01 -7.66
C CYS A 137 -7.10 -0.10 -8.51
N TYR A 138 -7.38 1.11 -8.01
CA TYR A 138 -7.92 2.21 -8.80
C TYR A 138 -6.84 2.88 -9.68
N GLY A 139 -5.55 2.60 -9.40
CA GLY A 139 -4.39 3.14 -10.10
C GLY A 139 -3.82 4.42 -9.48
N THR A 140 -4.48 4.92 -8.43
CA THR A 140 -4.13 6.17 -7.73
C THR A 140 -3.36 5.93 -6.44
N GLU A 141 -3.44 4.71 -5.92
CA GLU A 141 -2.80 4.25 -4.69
C GLU A 141 -1.30 4.55 -4.68
N LYS A 142 -0.76 4.79 -3.49
CA LYS A 142 0.68 5.04 -3.29
C LYS A 142 1.45 3.74 -3.11
N ASN A 143 0.80 2.69 -2.62
CA ASN A 143 1.39 1.38 -2.43
C ASN A 143 0.40 0.29 -2.88
N ILE A 144 0.90 -0.82 -3.41
CA ILE A 144 0.08 -1.97 -3.80
C ILE A 144 -0.63 -2.63 -2.61
N ALA A 145 -0.13 -2.44 -1.38
CA ALA A 145 -0.80 -2.84 -0.13
C ALA A 145 -2.10 -2.07 0.12
N ASP A 146 -2.26 -0.87 -0.46
CA ASP A 146 -3.47 -0.07 -0.31
C ASP A 146 -4.61 -0.52 -1.25
N CYS A 147 -4.28 -1.35 -2.25
CA CYS A 147 -5.25 -1.90 -3.17
C CYS A 147 -6.02 -3.04 -2.50
N TYR A 148 -7.23 -3.31 -3.00
CA TYR A 148 -7.93 -4.52 -2.55
C TYR A 148 -7.12 -5.76 -2.93
N HIS A 149 -7.07 -6.73 -2.02
CA HIS A 149 -6.50 -8.06 -2.22
C HIS A 149 -7.11 -9.04 -1.22
N ARG A 150 -7.10 -10.35 -1.49
CA ARG A 150 -7.71 -11.37 -0.58
C ARG A 150 -7.03 -11.56 0.78
N GLY A 151 -5.87 -10.94 0.98
CA GLY A 151 -5.03 -11.12 2.16
C GLY A 151 -3.71 -11.81 1.81
N ILE A 152 -2.72 -11.62 2.66
CA ILE A 152 -1.33 -12.01 2.38
C ILE A 152 -1.18 -13.53 2.50
N GLY A 153 -0.66 -14.18 1.46
CA GLY A 153 -0.45 -15.62 1.42
C GLY A 153 -1.74 -16.46 1.29
N VAL A 154 -2.90 -15.82 1.13
CA VAL A 154 -4.18 -16.50 0.96
C VAL A 154 -4.47 -16.68 -0.54
N HIS A 155 -3.98 -17.77 -1.14
CA HIS A 155 -4.14 -18.03 -2.58
C HIS A 155 -4.36 -19.51 -2.91
N ASN A 156 -4.96 -19.76 -4.08
CA ASN A 156 -4.96 -21.06 -4.77
C ASN A 156 -4.23 -20.96 -6.12
N CYS A 157 -3.42 -19.91 -6.29
CA CYS A 157 -2.68 -19.62 -7.51
C CYS A 157 -1.40 -20.45 -7.61
N SER A 158 -0.94 -20.68 -8.83
CA SER A 158 0.35 -21.33 -9.15
C SER A 158 1.29 -20.32 -9.79
N HIS A 159 2.61 -20.50 -9.65
CA HIS A 159 3.61 -19.60 -10.25
C HIS A 159 3.58 -19.49 -11.78
N ALA A 160 2.95 -20.43 -12.49
CA ALA A 160 2.63 -20.26 -13.92
C ALA A 160 1.76 -19.02 -14.23
N ARG A 161 1.25 -18.37 -13.18
CA ARG A 161 0.37 -17.21 -13.20
C ARG A 161 1.00 -16.02 -12.48
N ASP A 162 2.31 -16.01 -12.31
CA ASP A 162 3.00 -14.84 -11.76
C ASP A 162 2.79 -13.65 -12.71
N SER A 163 2.41 -12.53 -12.11
CA SER A 163 2.16 -11.27 -12.80
C SER A 163 3.46 -10.48 -13.03
N GLY A 164 3.43 -9.60 -14.02
CA GLY A 164 4.54 -8.70 -14.33
C GLY A 164 4.04 -7.33 -14.75
N ALA A 165 4.96 -6.39 -14.91
CA ALA A 165 4.69 -5.04 -15.38
C ALA A 165 5.73 -4.59 -16.40
N ILE A 166 5.31 -3.69 -17.29
CA ILE A 166 6.19 -2.91 -18.16
C ILE A 166 5.88 -1.45 -17.87
N CYS A 167 6.87 -0.70 -17.41
CA CYS A 167 6.80 0.68 -16.97
C CYS A 167 7.32 1.64 -18.04
N PHE A 168 6.99 2.93 -17.89
CA PHE A 168 7.61 4.00 -18.67
C PHE A 168 7.97 5.18 -17.78
N SER A 169 9.10 5.81 -18.10
CA SER A 169 9.41 7.17 -17.67
C SER A 169 9.07 8.10 -18.83
N GLY A 170 8.23 9.10 -18.58
CA GLY A 170 7.88 10.19 -19.48
C GLY A 170 9.07 11.11 -19.74
N GLY A 171 10.07 10.59 -20.44
CA GLY A 171 11.17 11.31 -21.05
C GLY A 171 11.00 11.47 -22.56
N MET A 172 9.77 11.48 -23.08
CA MET A 172 9.54 11.83 -24.48
C MET A 172 9.46 13.35 -24.62
N THR A 173 10.61 14.03 -24.46
CA THR A 173 10.79 15.28 -25.20
C THR A 173 10.70 14.92 -26.67
N LEU A 174 9.77 15.53 -27.40
CA LEU A 174 9.75 15.46 -28.85
C LEU A 174 11.04 16.12 -29.35
N SER A 175 12.10 15.33 -29.51
CA SER A 175 13.25 15.72 -30.32
C SER A 175 12.75 15.77 -31.76
N TYR A 176 12.31 16.95 -32.21
CA TYR A 176 12.25 17.23 -33.62
C TYR A 176 13.68 17.16 -34.15
N SER A 177 14.03 16.07 -34.82
CA SER A 177 15.20 16.03 -35.68
C SER A 177 14.95 16.99 -36.83
N THR A 178 15.57 18.17 -36.75
CA THR A 178 15.70 19.04 -37.92
C THR A 178 16.49 18.28 -38.97
N LEU A 179 15.83 17.89 -40.07
CA LEU A 179 16.52 17.49 -41.28
C LEU A 179 17.38 18.67 -41.77
N GLU A 180 18.70 18.57 -41.63
CA GLU A 180 19.58 19.38 -42.47
C GLU A 180 19.53 18.81 -43.90
N LEU A 181 18.93 19.57 -44.82
CA LEU A 181 19.12 19.37 -46.24
C LEU A 181 20.56 19.73 -46.59
N PHE A 182 21.29 18.76 -47.14
CA PHE A 182 22.51 19.04 -47.90
C PHE A 182 22.15 19.94 -49.10
N MET A 183 22.82 21.10 -49.19
CA MET A 183 23.05 21.83 -50.44
C MET A 183 24.52 21.69 -50.82
#